data_AF-A0A6G3RB40-F1
#
_entry.id   AF-A0A6G3RB40-F1
#
_cell.length_a   1.000
_cell.length_b   1.000
_cell.length_c   1.000
_cell.angle_alpha   90.00
_cell.angle_beta   90.00
_cell.angle_gamma   90.00
#
_symmetry.space_group_name_H-M   'P 1'
#
loop_
_entity.id
_entity.type
_entity.pdbx_description
1 polymer ?
#
loop_
_entity_poly.entity_id
_entity_poly.type
_entity_poly.pdbx_seq_one_letter_code
_entity_poly.pdbx_strand_id
1 'polypeptide(L)'
;MSTAPEVATHDEHVPHTTPASHATPAPLVTTAEQANPVVGAATSLLAAYTPGDRFLATPTRTLLAEGVHAHVPHDDRPLPRRVAATLAAARRTGVGEPYVVGAV
;
A
#
# COMPACT_ATOMS: atom_id res chain seq x y z
N MET A 1 27.69 65.29 36.39
CA MET A 1 26.56 64.41 36.77
C MET A 1 26.47 63.37 35.66
N SER A 2 26.83 62.09 35.90
CA SER A 2 25.91 61.01 36.33
C SER A 2 24.77 60.84 35.30
N THR A 3 24.47 59.72 34.65
CA THR A 3 24.82 58.29 34.78
C THR A 3 24.23 57.59 33.52
N ALA A 4 24.82 56.49 33.05
CA ALA A 4 24.18 55.54 32.11
C ALA A 4 23.05 54.75 32.85
N PRO A 5 22.14 53.98 32.21
CA PRO A 5 22.41 52.97 31.17
C PRO A 5 21.32 52.85 30.08
N GLU A 6 21.51 52.00 29.05
CA GLU A 6 20.56 50.94 28.70
C GLU A 6 21.15 50.04 27.59
N VAL A 7 20.94 48.75 27.79
CA VAL A 7 21.49 47.61 27.04
C VAL A 7 20.69 47.43 25.76
N ALA A 8 21.34 47.51 24.60
CA ALA A 8 20.75 47.04 23.35
C ALA A 8 20.80 45.51 23.33
N THR A 9 19.68 44.89 23.67
CA THR A 9 19.43 43.46 23.58
C THR A 9 19.66 42.97 22.15
N HIS A 10 20.36 41.84 22.08
CA HIS A 10 20.67 41.03 20.90
C HIS A 10 19.45 40.85 19.97
N ASP A 11 19.61 41.28 18.73
CA ASP A 11 18.75 40.92 17.62
C ASP A 11 18.97 39.44 17.25
N GLU A 12 17.86 38.82 16.89
CA GLU A 12 17.60 37.40 16.76
C GLU A 12 18.33 36.76 15.56
N HIS A 13 19.25 35.82 15.80
CA HIS A 13 19.75 34.90 14.75
C HIS A 13 19.29 33.47 15.05
N VAL A 14 18.03 33.18 14.70
CA VAL A 14 17.57 31.79 14.55
C VAL A 14 18.06 31.31 13.18
N PRO A 15 18.98 30.32 13.09
CA PRO A 15 19.33 29.76 11.80
C PRO A 15 18.11 29.04 11.22
N HIS A 16 17.57 29.61 10.16
CA HIS A 16 16.54 29.00 9.33
C HIS A 16 17.13 27.71 8.76
N THR A 17 16.64 26.58 9.26
CA THR A 17 16.95 25.28 8.69
C THR A 17 16.43 25.28 7.26
N THR A 18 17.35 25.22 6.30
CA THR A 18 17.03 24.93 4.90
C THR A 18 16.13 23.70 4.85
N PRO A 19 14.95 23.73 4.20
CA PRO A 19 14.24 22.49 3.93
C PRO A 19 15.14 21.65 3.03
N ALA A 20 15.53 20.48 3.52
CA ALA A 20 16.22 19.48 2.72
C ALA A 20 15.40 19.26 1.45
N SER A 21 15.95 19.67 0.32
CA SER A 21 15.39 19.38 -1.00
C SER A 21 15.16 17.88 -1.05
N HIS A 22 13.89 17.46 -1.12
CA HIS A 22 13.55 16.07 -1.40
C HIS A 22 14.12 15.77 -2.78
N ALA A 23 15.30 15.16 -2.82
CA ALA A 23 15.83 14.58 -4.03
C ALA A 23 14.78 13.57 -4.51
N THR A 24 14.14 13.87 -5.64
CA THR A 24 13.33 12.92 -6.38
C THR A 24 14.15 11.63 -6.51
N PRO A 25 13.69 10.47 -5.98
CA PRO A 25 14.41 9.24 -6.23
C PRO A 25 14.41 9.02 -7.75
N ALA A 26 15.60 8.92 -8.32
CA ALA A 26 15.77 8.55 -9.72
C ALA A 26 14.98 7.27 -10.00
N PRO A 27 14.38 7.10 -11.20
CA PRO A 27 13.73 5.85 -11.53
C PRO A 27 14.74 4.72 -11.36
N LEU A 28 14.37 3.69 -10.59
CA LEU A 28 15.13 2.45 -10.50
C LEU A 28 15.10 1.79 -11.88
N VAL A 29 16.08 2.13 -12.72
CA VAL A 29 16.31 1.42 -13.98
C VAL A 29 16.91 0.07 -13.61
N THR A 30 16.05 -0.91 -13.35
CA THR A 30 16.47 -2.30 -13.32
C THR A 30 16.83 -2.69 -14.74
N THR A 31 18.11 -2.94 -15.01
CA THR A 31 18.54 -3.53 -16.27
C THR A 31 17.81 -4.86 -16.41
N ALA A 32 16.83 -4.92 -17.31
CA ALA A 32 15.87 -6.01 -17.45
C ALA A 32 16.49 -7.37 -17.83
N GLU A 33 17.81 -7.45 -17.96
CA GLU A 33 18.55 -8.60 -18.51
C GLU A 33 18.82 -9.73 -17.49
N GLN A 34 18.62 -9.49 -16.18
CA GLN A 34 18.79 -10.52 -15.13
C GLN A 34 17.63 -10.50 -14.10
N ALA A 35 16.44 -10.05 -14.50
CA ALA A 35 15.27 -10.05 -13.63
C ALA A 35 14.55 -11.39 -13.72
N ASN A 36 14.43 -12.12 -12.59
CA ASN A 36 13.51 -13.25 -12.53
C ASN A 36 12.08 -12.70 -12.81
N PRO A 37 11.40 -13.15 -13.88
CA PRO A 37 10.13 -12.56 -14.30
C PRO A 37 9.05 -12.67 -13.23
N VAL A 38 9.11 -13.69 -12.37
CA VAL A 38 8.17 -13.86 -11.24
C VAL A 38 8.40 -12.78 -10.19
N VAL A 39 9.66 -12.45 -9.89
CA VAL A 39 10.01 -11.39 -8.93
C VAL A 39 9.59 -10.02 -9.48
N GLY A 40 9.81 -9.77 -10.77
CA GLY A 40 9.33 -8.57 -11.45
C GLY A 40 7.81 -8.41 -11.33
N ALA A 41 7.05 -9.44 -11.71
CA ALA A 41 5.59 -9.42 -11.63
C ALA A 41 5.07 -9.23 -10.19
N ALA A 42 5.65 -9.94 -9.21
CA ALA A 42 5.27 -9.80 -7.80
C ALA A 42 5.56 -8.38 -7.27
N THR A 43 6.67 -7.79 -7.68
CA THR A 43 7.05 -6.42 -7.30
C THR A 43 6.14 -5.38 -7.94
N SER A 44 5.72 -5.58 -9.19
CA SER A 44 4.73 -4.75 -9.85
C SER A 44 3.36 -4.80 -9.15
N LEU A 45 2.92 -5.98 -8.70
CA LEU A 45 1.69 -6.11 -7.90
C LEU A 45 1.79 -5.37 -6.57
N LEU A 46 2.96 -5.40 -5.91
CA LEU A 46 3.17 -4.64 -4.68
C LEU A 46 3.16 -3.13 -4.93
N ALA A 47 3.75 -2.68 -6.03
CA ALA A 47 3.77 -1.27 -6.41
C ALA A 47 2.38 -0.73 -6.77
N ALA A 48 1.47 -1.58 -7.26
CA ALA A 48 0.10 -1.24 -7.63
C ALA A 48 -0.87 -1.19 -6.43
N TYR A 49 -0.48 -1.70 -5.26
CA TYR A 49 -1.35 -1.76 -4.08
C TYR A 49 -1.81 -0.36 -3.64
N THR A 50 -3.13 -0.21 -3.41
CA THR A 50 -3.72 0.98 -2.80
C THR A 50 -4.44 0.64 -1.48
N PRO A 51 -4.55 1.61 -0.54
CA PRO A 51 -5.36 1.42 0.65
C PRO A 51 -6.81 1.08 0.29
N GLY A 52 -7.26 -0.13 0.65
CA GLY A 52 -8.58 -0.65 0.29
C GLY A 52 -8.49 -2.02 -0.37
N ASP A 53 -7.41 -2.28 -1.10
CA ASP A 53 -7.15 -3.55 -1.77
C ASP A 53 -6.79 -4.66 -0.77
N ARG A 54 -6.68 -5.89 -1.28
CA ARG A 54 -6.18 -7.04 -0.53
C ARG A 54 -4.95 -7.60 -1.23
N PHE A 55 -3.81 -7.51 -0.56
CA PHE A 55 -2.54 -8.06 -1.04
C PHE A 55 -2.17 -9.32 -0.25
N LEU A 56 -1.75 -10.38 -0.96
CA LEU A 56 -1.26 -11.63 -0.38
C LEU A 56 -0.02 -12.08 -1.14
N ALA A 57 1.13 -12.11 -0.45
CA ALA A 57 2.35 -12.71 -0.95
C ALA A 57 2.67 -13.98 -0.17
N THR A 58 2.85 -15.09 -0.89
CA THR A 58 3.22 -16.40 -0.36
C THR A 58 4.34 -16.97 -1.23
N PRO A 59 5.10 -17.98 -0.76
CA PRO A 59 6.20 -18.56 -1.55
C PRO A 59 5.80 -19.04 -2.95
N THR A 60 4.54 -19.47 -3.13
CA THR A 60 4.05 -20.04 -4.39
C THR A 60 3.21 -19.08 -5.22
N ARG A 61 2.79 -17.93 -4.67
CA ARG A 61 1.94 -16.97 -5.40
C ARG A 61 1.92 -15.59 -4.75
N THR A 62 1.74 -14.57 -5.59
CA THR A 62 1.42 -13.20 -5.20
C THR A 62 0.08 -12.81 -5.81
N LEU A 63 -0.83 -12.27 -5.01
CA LEU A 63 -2.15 -11.84 -5.41
C LEU A 63 -2.39 -10.40 -4.95
N LEU A 64 -2.92 -9.58 -5.86
CA LEU A 64 -3.55 -8.30 -5.55
C LEU A 64 -5.02 -8.40 -5.96
N ALA A 65 -5.93 -8.22 -5.02
CA ALA A 65 -7.36 -8.15 -5.29
C ALA A 65 -7.82 -6.69 -5.15
N GLU A 66 -8.24 -6.14 -6.29
CA GLU A 66 -8.76 -4.78 -6.43
C GLU A 66 -10.28 -4.79 -6.36
N GLY A 67 -10.83 -3.90 -5.52
CA GLY A 67 -12.27 -3.82 -5.31
C GLY A 67 -12.89 -5.09 -4.71
N VAL A 68 -14.23 -5.15 -4.71
CA VAL A 68 -14.99 -6.27 -4.16
C VAL A 68 -16.15 -6.61 -5.09
N HIS A 69 -16.16 -7.82 -5.65
CA HIS A 69 -17.30 -8.32 -6.42
C HIS A 69 -18.51 -8.63 -5.51
N ALA A 70 -18.26 -9.32 -4.39
CA ALA A 70 -19.26 -9.64 -3.38
C ALA A 70 -18.60 -9.92 -2.02
N HIS A 71 -19.27 -9.53 -0.94
CA HIS A 71 -18.88 -9.92 0.40
C HIS A 71 -19.45 -11.30 0.76
N VAL A 72 -18.65 -12.13 1.44
CA VAL A 72 -19.16 -13.35 2.06
C VAL A 72 -20.05 -12.96 3.25
N PRO A 73 -21.31 -13.41 3.31
CA PRO A 73 -22.21 -13.05 4.40
C PRO A 73 -21.70 -13.52 5.77
N HIS A 74 -21.98 -12.74 6.81
CA HIS A 74 -21.70 -13.07 8.21
C HIS A 74 -22.94 -13.66 8.92
N ASP A 75 -23.52 -14.73 8.36
CA ASP A 75 -24.68 -15.42 8.93
C ASP A 75 -24.31 -16.72 9.68
N ASP A 76 -25.28 -17.39 10.31
CA ASP A 76 -25.06 -18.56 11.17
C ASP A 76 -24.60 -19.83 10.42
N ARG A 77 -24.58 -19.82 9.08
CA ARG A 77 -24.13 -20.99 8.32
C ARG A 77 -22.62 -21.20 8.49
N PRO A 78 -22.12 -22.45 8.45
CA PRO A 78 -20.68 -22.72 8.47
C PRO A 78 -19.92 -21.95 7.39
N LEU A 79 -18.77 -21.35 7.74
CA LEU A 79 -17.97 -20.52 6.82
C LEU A 79 -17.71 -21.18 5.46
N PRO A 80 -17.33 -22.48 5.35
CA PRO A 80 -17.12 -23.12 4.06
C PRO A 80 -18.37 -23.10 3.16
N ARG A 81 -19.58 -23.22 3.74
CA ARG A 81 -20.84 -23.16 2.98
C ARG A 81 -21.11 -21.75 2.47
N ARG A 82 -20.85 -20.72 3.28
CA ARG A 82 -21.02 -19.31 2.88
C ARG A 82 -20.05 -18.94 1.76
N VAL A 83 -18.78 -19.36 1.87
CA VAL A 83 -17.75 -19.16 0.83
C VAL A 83 -18.14 -19.87 -0.46
N ALA A 84 -18.49 -21.16 -0.40
CA ALA A 84 -18.89 -21.92 -1.58
C ALA A 84 -20.10 -21.31 -2.30
N ALA A 85 -21.12 -20.88 -1.55
CA ALA A 85 -22.30 -20.22 -2.12
C ALA A 85 -21.94 -18.89 -2.82
N THR A 86 -21.05 -18.08 -2.22
CA THR A 86 -20.60 -16.81 -2.78
C THR A 86 -19.81 -17.01 -4.06
N LEU A 87 -18.86 -17.96 -4.07
CA LEU A 87 -18.08 -18.32 -5.25
C LEU A 87 -18.97 -18.85 -6.39
N ALA A 88 -19.95 -19.71 -6.07
CA ALA A 88 -20.89 -20.23 -7.05
C ALA A 88 -21.77 -19.11 -7.65
N ALA A 89 -22.18 -18.13 -6.85
CA ALA A 89 -22.90 -16.96 -7.34
C ALA A 89 -22.04 -16.12 -8.30
N ALA A 90 -20.77 -15.85 -7.95
CA ALA A 90 -19.85 -15.11 -8.81
C ALA A 90 -19.58 -15.81 -10.16
N ARG A 91 -19.45 -17.14 -10.16
CA ARG A 91 -19.30 -17.91 -11.41
C ARG A 91 -20.53 -17.77 -12.31
N ARG A 92 -21.73 -17.81 -11.74
CA ARG A 92 -22.98 -17.63 -12.50
C ARG A 92 -23.12 -16.22 -13.09
N THR A 93 -22.46 -15.22 -12.51
CA THR A 93 -22.39 -13.86 -13.08
C THR A 93 -21.26 -13.69 -14.10
N GLY A 94 -20.57 -14.78 -14.48
CA GLY A 94 -19.52 -14.76 -15.51
C GLY A 94 -18.10 -14.50 -15.01
N VAL A 95 -17.87 -14.48 -13.69
CA VAL A 95 -16.50 -14.38 -13.15
C VAL A 95 -15.78 -15.70 -13.38
N GLY A 96 -14.75 -15.69 -14.22
CA GLY A 96 -14.04 -16.91 -14.66
C GLY A 96 -13.39 -17.67 -13.51
N GLU A 97 -12.58 -16.99 -12.69
CA GLU A 97 -11.85 -17.61 -11.58
C GLU A 97 -11.99 -16.78 -10.30
N PRO A 98 -13.12 -16.92 -9.57
CA PRO A 98 -13.33 -16.13 -8.37
C PRO A 98 -12.53 -16.66 -7.18
N TYR A 99 -11.97 -15.73 -6.40
CA TYR A 99 -11.26 -15.98 -5.15
C TYR A 99 -11.96 -15.30 -3.97
N VAL A 100 -11.76 -15.83 -2.77
CA VAL A 100 -12.12 -15.16 -1.50
C VAL A 100 -10.83 -14.88 -0.73
N VAL A 101 -10.66 -13.64 -0.29
CA VAL A 101 -9.52 -13.17 0.50
C VAL A 101 -10.06 -12.43 1.72
N GLY A 102 -9.49 -12.69 2.89
CA GLY A 102 -9.90 -12.06 4.14
C GLY A 102 -9.16 -12.63 5.34
N ALA A 103 -9.53 -12.18 6.53
CA ALA A 103 -9.09 -12.71 7.81
C ALA A 103 -10.30 -13.30 8.56
N VAL A 104 -10.04 -14.29 9.41
CA VAL A 104 -11.05 -14.99 10.23
C VAL A 104 -10.69 -14.93 11.70
#